data_AF-A0A7S1C8L2-F1
#
_entry.id   AF-A0A7S1C8L2-F1
#
_cell.length_a   1.000
_cell.length_b   1.000
_cell.length_c   1.000
_cell.angle_alpha   90.00
_cell.angle_beta   90.00
_cell.angle_gamma   90.00
#
_symmetry.space_group_name_H-M   'P 1'
#
loop_
_entity.id
_entity.type
_entity.pdbx_description
1 polymer ?
#
loop_
_entity_poly.entity_id
_entity_poly.type
_entity_poly.pdbx_seq_one_letter_code
_entity_poly.pdbx_strand_id
1 'polypeptide(L)'
;RWVLLLVRQAAMRVAALLIGVAALLAVANAKVYFKEQFNDDGWEDRWVISSDWKSSSELGAIDRTAGKWYGDEDDTGIQTGEDARFYGLSAEMAEEFDNDGKDLVIQYSVKHEQDIDCGGAYIKLLPPGFEQTKFGGDTDYAIMFGPDICGYAKRKTHVIFNYKGKNLEMKKEARCETDKLSHLYTLVVHPDNTYEVQIDGKKVEDGSLFDDWEFLKPKKIKDPSKSKPDDWVDEAKIPDPEDAKPEGYDDIPAQIPDPDAEKPDDWDDEDDGEWEPPMVDNPEFKGEWKPRMIDNPDYKGPWVHPEIDNPEYEEDDTVYNVCHACSHVGFELWQVKAGTVFDDIIVTDSLEEAKEFADETFFAKQAGEKEMYDAAEAARQEKEREEQKKREEEQKAREKAELEDEEEEDEEE
;
A
#
# COMPACT_ATOMS: atom_id res chain seq x y z
N ARG A 1 52.70 36.40 -30.84
CA ARG A 1 51.42 35.70 -31.18
C ARG A 1 51.46 34.22 -30.78
N TRP A 2 52.46 33.44 -31.22
CA TRP A 2 52.61 32.02 -30.87
C TRP A 2 52.76 31.72 -29.37
N VAL A 3 53.56 32.53 -28.66
CA VAL A 3 53.76 32.38 -27.19
C VAL A 3 52.45 32.58 -26.42
N LEU A 4 51.60 33.54 -26.82
CA LEU A 4 50.29 33.76 -26.20
C LEU A 4 49.32 32.59 -26.42
N LEU A 5 49.43 31.89 -27.55
CA LEU A 5 48.57 30.75 -27.86
C LEU A 5 48.94 29.53 -26.98
N LEU A 6 50.24 29.29 -26.79
CA LEU A 6 50.76 28.24 -25.93
C LEU A 6 50.42 28.47 -24.45
N VAL A 7 50.52 29.72 -23.97
CA VAL A 7 50.13 30.08 -22.60
C VAL A 7 48.63 29.87 -22.37
N ARG A 8 47.78 30.21 -23.35
CA ARG A 8 46.33 29.97 -23.26
C ARG A 8 45.98 28.48 -23.26
N GLN A 9 46.64 27.66 -24.08
CA GLN A 9 46.42 26.21 -24.07
C GLN A 9 46.91 25.56 -22.77
N ALA A 10 48.04 26.00 -22.22
CA ALA A 10 48.52 25.53 -20.93
C ALA A 10 47.56 25.92 -19.79
N ALA A 11 47.08 27.17 -19.77
CA ALA A 11 46.10 27.64 -18.80
C ALA A 11 44.76 26.88 -18.89
N MET A 12 44.28 26.57 -20.11
CA MET A 12 43.07 25.76 -20.31
C MET A 12 43.25 24.32 -19.82
N ARG A 13 44.42 23.71 -20.04
CA ARG A 13 44.73 22.36 -19.54
C ARG A 13 44.86 22.33 -18.02
N VAL A 14 45.48 23.34 -17.42
CA VAL A 14 45.57 23.47 -15.96
C VAL A 14 44.20 23.74 -15.34
N ALA A 15 43.37 24.58 -15.96
CA ALA A 15 41.99 24.80 -15.52
C ALA A 15 41.13 23.54 -15.63
N ALA A 16 41.25 22.78 -16.73
CA ALA A 16 40.57 21.49 -16.88
C ALA A 16 41.06 20.45 -15.87
N LEU A 17 42.36 20.43 -15.55
CA LEU A 17 42.93 19.55 -14.54
C LEU A 17 42.48 19.95 -13.13
N LEU A 18 42.39 21.25 -12.83
CA LEU A 18 41.88 21.76 -11.54
C LEU A 18 40.37 21.53 -11.38
N ILE A 19 39.59 21.64 -12.46
CA ILE A 19 38.15 21.28 -12.46
C ILE A 19 38.00 19.76 -12.30
N GLY A 20 38.83 18.95 -12.97
CA GLY A 20 38.83 17.50 -12.81
C GLY A 20 39.25 17.06 -11.40
N VAL A 21 40.24 17.71 -10.79
CA VAL A 21 40.66 17.46 -9.41
C VAL A 21 39.64 17.98 -8.39
N ALA A 22 38.95 19.09 -8.66
CA ALA A 22 37.84 19.57 -7.82
C ALA A 22 36.60 18.67 -7.93
N ALA A 23 36.31 18.10 -9.12
CA ALA A 23 35.28 17.09 -9.30
C ALA A 23 35.64 15.76 -8.64
N LEU A 24 36.94 15.40 -8.59
CA LEU A 24 37.46 14.26 -7.82
C LEU A 24 37.57 14.51 -6.31
N LEU A 25 37.44 15.76 -5.85
CA LEU A 25 37.43 16.13 -4.42
C LEU A 25 36.01 16.33 -3.87
N ALA A 26 34.99 16.22 -4.70
CA ALA A 26 33.60 16.08 -4.30
C ALA A 26 33.18 14.59 -4.33
N VAL A 27 34.09 13.69 -3.95
CA VAL A 27 33.66 12.41 -3.37
C VAL A 27 33.04 12.79 -2.04
N ALA A 28 31.71 13.01 -2.05
CA ALA A 28 30.94 12.95 -0.83
C ALA A 28 31.38 11.65 -0.14
N ASN A 29 31.91 11.74 1.07
CA ASN A 29 32.30 10.57 1.83
C ASN A 29 31.00 9.83 2.17
N ALA A 30 30.57 8.93 1.28
CA ALA A 30 29.47 8.02 1.53
C ALA A 30 29.77 7.28 2.83
N LYS A 31 28.84 7.35 3.77
CA LYS A 31 29.01 6.82 5.11
C LYS A 31 27.96 5.78 5.40
N VAL A 32 28.44 4.60 5.73
CA VAL A 32 27.63 3.50 6.23
C VAL A 32 27.51 3.61 7.75
N TYR A 33 26.27 3.76 8.23
CA TYR A 33 25.91 3.87 9.64
C TYR A 33 25.60 2.51 10.26
N PHE A 34 25.05 1.60 9.46
CA PHE A 34 24.72 0.24 9.85
C PHE A 34 24.87 -0.69 8.65
N LYS A 35 25.38 -1.91 8.88
CA LYS A 35 25.48 -2.98 7.89
C LYS A 35 25.41 -4.33 8.58
N GLU A 36 24.55 -5.23 8.11
CA GLU A 36 24.39 -6.57 8.67
C GLU A 36 24.07 -7.60 7.58
N GLN A 37 24.66 -8.80 7.71
CA GLN A 37 24.46 -9.95 6.84
C GLN A 37 24.29 -11.27 7.61
N PHE A 38 24.37 -11.25 8.95
CA PHE A 38 24.20 -12.41 9.84
C PHE A 38 25.13 -13.62 9.61
N ASN A 39 26.08 -13.54 8.67
CA ASN A 39 26.99 -14.62 8.25
C ASN A 39 28.10 -14.98 9.27
N ASP A 40 28.01 -14.51 10.51
CA ASP A 40 28.93 -14.83 11.59
C ASP A 40 28.20 -14.97 12.93
N ASP A 41 28.72 -15.81 13.82
CA ASP A 41 28.12 -16.07 15.15
C ASP A 41 28.05 -14.84 16.05
N GLY A 42 28.83 -13.79 15.77
CA GLY A 42 28.81 -12.54 16.52
C GLY A 42 27.56 -11.71 16.33
N TRP A 43 26.60 -12.12 15.49
CA TRP A 43 25.32 -11.43 15.34
C TRP A 43 24.55 -11.38 16.67
N GLU A 44 24.66 -12.41 17.51
CA GLU A 44 24.02 -12.46 18.83
C GLU A 44 24.60 -11.41 19.81
N ASP A 45 25.84 -10.97 19.58
CA ASP A 45 26.44 -9.87 20.36
C ASP A 45 26.01 -8.49 19.83
N ARG A 46 25.62 -8.40 18.54
CA ARG A 46 25.21 -7.15 17.89
C ARG A 46 23.72 -6.86 18.07
N TRP A 47 22.90 -7.90 18.16
CA TRP A 47 21.44 -7.79 18.24
C TRP A 47 20.91 -8.20 19.61
N VAL A 48 20.03 -7.38 20.15
CA VAL A 48 19.35 -7.63 21.43
C VAL A 48 17.90 -8.02 21.17
N ILE A 49 17.55 -9.25 21.56
CA ILE A 49 16.16 -9.72 21.56
C ILE A 49 15.41 -9.07 22.72
N SER A 50 14.24 -8.52 22.44
CA SER A 50 13.36 -7.93 23.45
C SER A 50 12.81 -9.01 24.37
N SER A 51 13.20 -9.02 25.64
CA SER A 51 12.76 -9.99 26.65
C SER A 51 11.67 -9.48 27.58
N ASP A 52 11.53 -8.16 27.68
CA ASP A 52 10.75 -7.46 28.71
C ASP A 52 9.58 -6.64 28.13
N TRP A 53 9.33 -6.74 26.81
CA TRP A 53 8.20 -6.08 26.14
C TRP A 53 6.89 -6.87 26.27
N LYS A 54 6.91 -8.16 25.94
CA LYS A 54 5.76 -9.09 26.01
C LYS A 54 6.10 -10.27 26.92
N SER A 55 5.09 -11.07 27.27
CA SER A 55 5.36 -12.32 27.99
C SER A 55 6.16 -13.29 27.12
N SER A 56 6.95 -14.18 27.75
CA SER A 56 7.74 -15.18 27.01
C SER A 56 6.89 -16.14 26.17
N SER A 57 5.59 -16.28 26.46
CA SER A 57 4.66 -17.05 25.65
C SER A 57 4.11 -16.31 24.42
N GLU A 58 4.27 -14.99 24.37
CA GLU A 58 3.84 -14.12 23.28
C GLU A 58 4.99 -13.70 22.35
N LEU A 59 6.23 -13.73 22.86
CA LEU A 59 7.44 -13.52 22.07
C LEU A 59 7.80 -14.79 21.29
N GLY A 60 8.15 -14.60 20.02
CA GLY A 60 8.70 -15.65 19.16
C GLY A 60 10.22 -15.67 19.20
N ALA A 61 10.78 -16.86 19.05
CA ALA A 61 12.19 -17.10 18.83
C ALA A 61 12.63 -16.56 17.47
N ILE A 62 13.87 -16.08 17.44
CA ILE A 62 14.55 -15.69 16.20
C ILE A 62 15.60 -16.77 15.94
N ASP A 63 15.48 -17.41 14.79
CA ASP A 63 16.45 -18.38 14.30
C ASP A 63 17.40 -17.72 13.29
N ARG A 64 18.57 -18.31 13.04
CA ARG A 64 19.45 -17.92 11.93
C ARG A 64 19.50 -19.03 10.88
N THR A 65 19.21 -18.69 9.63
CA THR A 65 19.09 -19.68 8.54
C THR A 65 19.16 -19.04 7.15
N ALA A 66 19.55 -19.82 6.14
CA ALA A 66 19.42 -19.44 4.72
C ALA A 66 17.99 -19.66 4.17
N GLY A 67 17.11 -20.29 4.96
CA GLY A 67 15.75 -20.66 4.55
C GLY A 67 15.68 -22.01 3.82
N LYS A 68 14.52 -22.32 3.24
CA LYS A 68 14.23 -23.60 2.57
C LYS A 68 14.81 -23.71 1.16
N TRP A 69 15.01 -22.58 0.51
CA TRP A 69 15.65 -22.45 -0.79
C TRP A 69 16.57 -21.25 -0.72
N TYR A 70 17.75 -21.28 -1.33
CA TYR A 70 18.73 -20.20 -1.18
C TYR A 70 19.63 -20.15 -2.41
N GLY A 71 20.26 -19.00 -2.63
CA GLY A 71 21.30 -18.86 -3.66
C GLY A 71 22.67 -19.32 -3.18
N ASP A 72 22.93 -19.17 -1.88
CA ASP A 72 24.11 -19.62 -1.18
C ASP A 72 23.67 -20.14 0.21
N GLU A 73 24.13 -21.32 0.61
CA GLU A 73 23.76 -21.94 1.89
C GLU A 73 24.44 -21.26 3.08
N ASP A 74 25.62 -20.67 2.84
CA ASP A 74 26.40 -19.97 3.87
C ASP A 74 25.87 -18.54 4.11
N ASP A 75 24.97 -18.06 3.25
CA ASP A 75 24.38 -16.73 3.33
C ASP A 75 23.05 -16.80 4.10
N THR A 76 23.14 -16.52 5.39
CA THR A 76 22.05 -16.68 6.34
C THR A 76 21.45 -15.34 6.72
N GLY A 77 20.16 -15.32 7.03
CA GLY A 77 19.49 -14.21 7.68
C GLY A 77 18.87 -14.61 9.01
N ILE A 78 18.19 -13.68 9.66
CA ILE A 78 17.34 -13.97 10.81
C ILE A 78 15.93 -14.37 10.36
N GLN A 79 15.36 -15.41 10.95
CA GLN A 79 14.03 -15.93 10.62
C GLN A 79 13.11 -15.92 11.84
N THR A 80 11.84 -15.55 11.63
CA THR A 80 10.80 -15.70 12.65
C THR A 80 10.45 -17.17 12.88
N GLY A 81 10.48 -17.65 14.13
CA GLY A 81 10.42 -19.08 14.46
C GLY A 81 9.01 -19.67 14.69
N GLU A 82 8.11 -18.98 15.40
CA GLU A 82 6.79 -19.52 15.78
C GLU A 82 5.58 -18.69 15.33
N ASP A 83 4.54 -19.41 14.89
CA ASP A 83 3.26 -18.82 14.49
C ASP A 83 2.57 -18.04 15.62
N ALA A 84 1.86 -16.99 15.22
CA ALA A 84 1.08 -16.11 16.10
C ALA A 84 1.92 -15.56 17.27
N ARG A 85 3.03 -14.91 16.93
CA ARG A 85 3.96 -14.30 17.89
C ARG A 85 4.31 -12.87 17.54
N PHE A 86 4.69 -12.13 18.59
CA PHE A 86 5.39 -10.87 18.48
C PHE A 86 6.90 -11.12 18.42
N TYR A 87 7.59 -10.32 17.63
CA TYR A 87 9.04 -10.36 17.48
C TYR A 87 9.60 -8.98 17.77
N GLY A 88 10.61 -8.90 18.63
CA GLY A 88 11.30 -7.67 18.99
C GLY A 88 12.79 -7.93 18.98
N LEU A 89 13.52 -7.22 18.12
CA LEU A 89 14.97 -7.33 17.99
C LEU A 89 15.53 -5.97 17.55
N SER A 90 16.56 -5.47 18.23
CA SER A 90 17.23 -4.22 17.83
C SER A 90 18.75 -4.36 17.86
N ALA A 91 19.44 -3.54 17.08
CA ALA A 91 20.89 -3.44 17.06
C ALA A 91 21.34 -1.99 17.08
N GLU A 92 22.42 -1.72 17.80
CA GLU A 92 23.07 -0.41 17.85
C GLU A 92 23.79 -0.14 16.52
N MET A 93 23.69 1.09 16.02
CA MET A 93 24.43 1.57 14.87
C MET A 93 25.89 1.82 15.26
N ALA A 94 26.80 1.79 14.27
CA ALA A 94 28.22 2.08 14.52
C ALA A 94 28.42 3.51 15.05
N GLU A 95 27.50 4.41 14.69
CA GLU A 95 27.42 5.78 15.16
C GLU A 95 26.01 6.33 14.96
N GLU A 96 25.68 7.40 15.71
CA GLU A 96 24.40 8.09 15.55
C GLU A 96 24.31 8.75 14.17
N PHE A 97 23.17 8.57 13.51
CA PHE A 97 22.86 9.15 12.22
C PHE A 97 21.93 10.37 12.38
N ASP A 98 22.33 11.50 11.80
CA ASP A 98 21.47 12.65 11.56
C ASP A 98 21.45 12.92 10.06
N ASN A 99 20.25 12.98 9.47
CA ASN A 99 20.11 13.15 8.04
C ASN A 99 20.03 14.63 7.61
N ASP A 100 20.34 15.59 8.49
CA ASP A 100 20.49 17.00 8.14
C ASP A 100 21.49 17.22 6.99
N GLY A 101 20.98 17.76 5.87
CA GLY A 101 21.75 18.02 4.66
C GLY A 101 22.25 16.77 3.93
N LYS A 102 21.74 15.59 4.26
CA LYS A 102 22.17 14.30 3.69
C LYS A 102 21.00 13.46 3.20
N ASP A 103 21.28 12.60 2.24
CA ASP A 103 20.34 11.53 1.92
C ASP A 103 20.24 10.57 3.11
N LEU A 104 19.04 10.04 3.34
CA LEU A 104 18.81 8.89 4.20
C LEU A 104 18.48 7.71 3.31
N VAL A 105 19.25 6.64 3.41
CA VAL A 105 19.02 5.39 2.68
C VAL A 105 18.88 4.24 3.66
N ILE A 106 17.75 3.55 3.60
CA ILE A 106 17.51 2.29 4.34
C ILE A 106 17.27 1.21 3.30
N GLN A 107 18.01 0.12 3.35
CA GLN A 107 17.82 -1.01 2.47
C GLN A 107 18.00 -2.33 3.22
N TYR A 108 17.16 -3.31 2.92
CA TYR A 108 17.24 -4.66 3.46
C TYR A 108 16.41 -5.63 2.61
N SER A 109 16.72 -6.92 2.70
CA SER A 109 15.98 -7.97 2.01
C SER A 109 15.00 -8.66 2.95
N VAL A 110 13.84 -9.03 2.40
CA VAL A 110 12.77 -9.76 3.08
C VAL A 110 12.35 -10.94 2.23
N LYS A 111 12.15 -12.09 2.86
CA LYS A 111 11.66 -13.29 2.20
C LYS A 111 10.52 -13.93 2.99
N HIS A 112 9.37 -14.09 2.36
CA HIS A 112 8.20 -14.75 2.93
C HIS A 112 8.06 -16.20 2.45
N GLU A 113 9.01 -17.06 2.80
CA GLU A 113 9.02 -18.45 2.31
C GLU A 113 7.88 -19.33 2.82
N GLN A 114 7.20 -18.90 3.88
CA GLN A 114 6.10 -19.60 4.55
C GLN A 114 4.72 -19.36 3.92
N ASP A 115 4.62 -18.56 2.86
CA ASP A 115 3.32 -18.13 2.30
C ASP A 115 2.50 -17.33 3.32
N ILE A 116 3.06 -16.19 3.73
CA ILE A 116 2.53 -15.35 4.79
C ILE A 116 1.12 -14.85 4.42
N ASP A 117 0.19 -14.96 5.37
CA ASP A 117 -1.19 -14.51 5.21
C ASP A 117 -1.47 -13.23 5.98
N CYS A 118 -0.92 -13.08 7.18
CA CYS A 118 -0.93 -11.83 7.93
C CYS A 118 0.32 -11.68 8.82
N GLY A 119 1.12 -10.65 8.56
CA GLY A 119 2.23 -10.22 9.38
C GLY A 119 3.04 -9.09 8.75
N GLY A 120 3.69 -8.31 9.62
CA GLY A 120 4.61 -7.25 9.22
C GLY A 120 6.01 -7.79 8.96
N ALA A 121 6.75 -7.09 8.12
CA ALA A 121 8.18 -7.31 7.88
C ALA A 121 8.91 -5.99 7.61
N TYR A 122 8.60 -4.97 8.40
CA TYR A 122 9.18 -3.63 8.33
C TYR A 122 10.31 -3.43 9.36
N ILE A 123 11.29 -2.61 8.98
CA ILE A 123 12.37 -2.15 9.85
C ILE A 123 12.01 -0.78 10.45
N LYS A 124 12.52 -0.50 11.65
CA LYS A 124 12.45 0.81 12.31
C LYS A 124 13.85 1.39 12.48
N LEU A 125 13.99 2.71 12.28
CA LEU A 125 15.12 3.48 12.79
C LEU A 125 14.72 4.17 14.09
N LEU A 126 15.53 4.02 15.12
CA LEU A 126 15.17 4.43 16.48
C LEU A 126 16.10 5.53 17.01
N PRO A 127 15.54 6.54 17.73
CA PRO A 127 16.33 7.51 18.49
C PRO A 127 17.06 6.83 19.67
N PRO A 128 18.03 7.51 20.31
CA PRO A 128 18.71 6.98 21.48
C PRO A 128 17.83 7.04 22.73
N GLY A 129 18.20 6.27 23.74
CA GLY A 129 17.61 6.39 25.09
C GLY A 129 16.44 5.46 25.38
N PHE A 130 16.16 4.47 24.53
CA PHE A 130 15.27 3.34 24.87
C PHE A 130 16.08 2.16 25.42
N GLU A 131 15.40 1.28 26.15
CA GLU A 131 15.98 0.03 26.66
C GLU A 131 15.68 -1.10 25.67
N GLN A 132 16.71 -1.64 25.01
CA GLN A 132 16.55 -2.63 23.92
C GLN A 132 15.77 -3.89 24.35
N THR A 133 15.92 -4.33 25.61
CA THR A 133 15.16 -5.47 26.14
C THR A 133 13.65 -5.20 26.24
N LYS A 134 13.24 -3.93 26.26
CA LYS A 134 11.84 -3.48 26.29
C LYS A 134 11.36 -2.93 24.95
N PHE A 135 12.17 -3.03 23.90
CA PHE A 135 11.80 -2.59 22.56
C PHE A 135 10.51 -3.27 22.10
N GLY A 136 9.56 -2.48 21.60
CA GLY A 136 8.22 -2.94 21.29
C GLY A 136 7.38 -1.91 20.55
N GLY A 137 6.09 -2.23 20.37
CA GLY A 137 5.15 -1.42 19.57
C GLY A 137 4.98 0.03 20.02
N ASP A 138 5.16 0.30 21.32
CA ASP A 138 5.06 1.64 21.90
C ASP A 138 6.41 2.39 21.94
N THR A 139 7.51 1.77 21.49
CA THR A 139 8.81 2.45 21.43
C THR A 139 8.80 3.48 20.31
N ASP A 140 9.16 4.73 20.64
CA ASP A 140 9.32 5.80 19.67
C ASP A 140 10.34 5.43 18.60
N TYR A 141 10.01 5.73 17.34
CA TYR A 141 10.88 5.53 16.19
C TYR A 141 10.89 6.79 15.34
N ALA A 142 11.97 7.02 14.61
CA ALA A 142 12.06 8.10 13.63
C ALA A 142 11.34 7.69 12.32
N ILE A 143 11.56 6.45 11.90
CA ILE A 143 11.09 5.93 10.60
C ILE A 143 10.67 4.47 10.80
N MET A 144 9.56 4.08 10.16
CA MET A 144 9.20 2.68 9.94
C MET A 144 9.03 2.45 8.43
N PHE A 145 9.74 1.47 7.89
CA PHE A 145 9.79 1.20 6.45
C PHE A 145 9.72 -0.29 6.16
N GLY A 146 8.87 -0.71 5.24
CA GLY A 146 8.88 -2.08 4.72
C GLY A 146 7.53 -2.73 4.49
N PRO A 147 7.50 -3.97 3.97
CA PRO A 147 6.27 -4.69 3.64
C PRO A 147 5.44 -5.04 4.87
N ASP A 148 4.12 -4.97 4.70
CA ASP A 148 3.11 -5.46 5.64
C ASP A 148 1.96 -6.10 4.86
N ILE A 149 1.73 -7.37 5.17
CA ILE A 149 0.73 -8.21 4.52
C ILE A 149 -0.30 -8.58 5.57
N CYS A 150 -1.58 -8.36 5.30
CA CYS A 150 -2.66 -8.93 6.08
C CYS A 150 -3.90 -9.18 5.21
N GLY A 151 -4.00 -10.41 4.72
CA GLY A 151 -4.99 -10.84 3.75
C GLY A 151 -4.75 -10.27 2.36
N TYR A 152 -5.81 -10.28 1.54
CA TYR A 152 -5.76 -9.72 0.18
C TYR A 152 -5.93 -8.19 0.14
N ALA A 153 -6.53 -7.61 1.18
CA ALA A 153 -6.89 -6.19 1.21
C ALA A 153 -5.76 -5.27 1.71
N LYS A 154 -4.77 -5.82 2.44
CA LYS A 154 -3.65 -5.04 2.99
C LYS A 154 -2.35 -5.70 2.55
N ARG A 155 -1.74 -5.17 1.50
CA ARG A 155 -0.45 -5.63 0.94
C ARG A 155 0.31 -4.39 0.48
N LYS A 156 0.90 -3.70 1.44
CA LYS A 156 1.55 -2.41 1.20
C LYS A 156 2.94 -2.36 1.83
N THR A 157 3.79 -1.53 1.25
CA THR A 157 5.06 -1.12 1.83
C THR A 157 4.81 0.13 2.65
N HIS A 158 4.92 0.02 3.97
CA HIS A 158 4.83 1.16 4.88
C HIS A 158 6.02 2.09 4.68
N VAL A 159 5.75 3.38 4.73
CA VAL A 159 6.73 4.45 4.90
C VAL A 159 6.10 5.43 5.89
N ILE A 160 6.53 5.37 7.13
CA ILE A 160 5.95 6.15 8.23
C ILE A 160 7.06 6.98 8.86
N PHE A 161 6.85 8.29 8.92
CA PHE A 161 7.78 9.23 9.55
C PHE A 161 7.21 9.72 10.86
N ASN A 162 8.03 9.78 11.91
CA ASN A 162 7.66 10.51 13.12
C ASN A 162 8.00 11.98 12.93
N TYR A 163 6.99 12.84 13.02
CA TYR A 163 7.15 14.29 12.94
C TYR A 163 6.38 14.96 14.07
N LYS A 164 7.09 15.71 14.90
CA LYS A 164 6.54 16.43 16.06
C LYS A 164 5.68 15.51 16.97
N GLY A 165 6.16 14.27 17.20
CA GLY A 165 5.51 13.29 18.07
C GLY A 165 4.30 12.59 17.45
N LYS A 166 4.13 12.66 16.13
CA LYS A 166 3.08 11.95 15.39
C LYS A 166 3.68 11.08 14.31
N ASN A 167 3.20 9.84 14.22
CA ASN A 167 3.53 8.93 13.14
C ASN A 167 2.65 9.25 11.92
N LEU A 168 3.26 9.75 10.85
CA LEU A 168 2.60 10.13 9.62
C LEU A 168 2.75 9.01 8.60
N GLU A 169 1.64 8.39 8.20
CA GLU A 169 1.60 7.40 7.13
C GLU A 169 1.63 8.07 5.75
N MET A 170 2.30 7.41 4.79
CA MET A 170 2.23 7.80 3.38
C MET A 170 0.78 7.70 2.87
N LYS A 171 0.32 8.73 2.18
CA LYS A 171 -1.02 8.76 1.55
C LYS A 171 -1.11 7.83 0.35
N LYS A 172 -0.03 7.71 -0.40
CA LYS A 172 0.09 6.78 -1.53
C LYS A 172 0.26 5.35 -1.01
N GLU A 173 -0.10 4.39 -1.86
CA GLU A 173 0.00 2.96 -1.56
C GLU A 173 1.04 2.32 -2.49
N ALA A 174 2.24 2.10 -1.98
CA ALA A 174 3.24 1.25 -2.64
C ALA A 174 2.91 -0.22 -2.33
N ARG A 175 2.72 -1.05 -3.35
CA ARG A 175 2.47 -2.49 -3.15
C ARG A 175 3.76 -3.22 -2.79
N CYS A 176 3.66 -4.14 -1.84
CA CYS A 176 4.74 -5.08 -1.54
C CYS A 176 4.62 -6.36 -2.38
N GLU A 177 5.73 -7.07 -2.50
CA GLU A 177 5.78 -8.36 -3.15
C GLU A 177 5.21 -9.45 -2.23
N THR A 178 4.59 -10.46 -2.82
CA THR A 178 3.84 -11.50 -2.07
C THR A 178 4.16 -12.92 -2.52
N ASP A 179 5.21 -13.12 -3.31
CA ASP A 179 5.69 -14.46 -3.61
C ASP A 179 6.60 -14.97 -2.47
N LYS A 180 7.26 -16.11 -2.69
CA LYS A 180 8.05 -16.80 -1.67
C LYS A 180 9.57 -16.63 -1.85
N LEU A 181 9.99 -15.76 -2.76
CA LEU A 181 11.38 -15.41 -3.01
C LEU A 181 11.79 -14.21 -2.14
N SER A 182 13.10 -13.95 -2.13
CA SER A 182 13.65 -12.77 -1.48
C SER A 182 13.41 -11.53 -2.33
N HIS A 183 12.99 -10.44 -1.69
CA HIS A 183 12.84 -9.12 -2.30
C HIS A 183 13.59 -8.06 -1.51
N LEU A 184 14.23 -7.13 -2.23
CA LEU A 184 15.01 -6.04 -1.66
C LEU A 184 14.18 -4.77 -1.59
N TYR A 185 14.04 -4.19 -0.41
CA TYR A 185 13.30 -2.94 -0.19
C TYR A 185 14.28 -1.82 0.12
N THR A 186 14.20 -0.71 -0.62
CA THR A 186 15.04 0.47 -0.42
C THR A 186 14.18 1.72 -0.28
N LEU A 187 14.39 2.49 0.78
CA LEU A 187 13.84 3.84 0.97
C LEU A 187 14.98 4.85 0.83
N VAL A 188 14.74 5.91 0.07
CA VAL A 188 15.61 7.07 -0.03
C VAL A 188 14.82 8.33 0.34
N VAL A 189 15.38 9.18 1.20
CA VAL A 189 14.82 10.50 1.54
C VAL A 189 15.91 11.54 1.30
N HIS A 190 15.60 12.55 0.49
CA HIS A 190 16.54 13.56 0.02
C HIS A 190 16.40 14.90 0.79
N PRO A 191 17.49 15.69 0.91
CA PRO A 191 17.47 17.03 1.51
C PRO A 191 16.55 18.06 0.85
N ASP A 192 16.07 17.80 -0.36
CA ASP A 192 15.14 18.67 -1.07
C ASP A 192 13.67 18.33 -0.78
N ASN A 193 13.39 17.53 0.25
CA ASN A 193 12.08 17.03 0.65
C ASN A 193 11.41 16.13 -0.41
N THR A 194 12.21 15.42 -1.19
CA THR A 194 11.74 14.34 -2.05
C THR A 194 12.10 12.97 -1.47
N TYR A 195 11.41 11.93 -1.94
CA TYR A 195 11.66 10.56 -1.53
C TYR A 195 11.52 9.60 -2.71
N GLU A 196 12.08 8.41 -2.54
CA GLU A 196 11.97 7.29 -3.46
C GLU A 196 11.82 5.97 -2.67
N VAL A 197 10.92 5.10 -3.14
CA VAL A 197 10.82 3.70 -2.71
C VAL A 197 11.18 2.82 -3.90
N GLN A 198 12.16 1.92 -3.70
CA GLN A 198 12.53 0.89 -4.66
C GLN A 198 12.23 -0.49 -4.12
N ILE A 199 11.81 -1.38 -5.01
CA ILE A 199 11.70 -2.82 -4.78
C ILE A 199 12.51 -3.52 -5.86
N ASP A 200 13.43 -4.39 -5.47
CA ASP A 200 14.38 -5.10 -6.35
C ASP A 200 15.14 -4.14 -7.28
N GLY A 201 15.58 -3.00 -6.72
CA GLY A 201 16.31 -1.95 -7.44
C GLY A 201 15.47 -1.15 -8.44
N LYS A 202 14.15 -1.39 -8.51
CA LYS A 202 13.22 -0.67 -9.37
C LYS A 202 12.45 0.34 -8.54
N LYS A 203 12.44 1.59 -8.99
CA LYS A 203 11.60 2.64 -8.43
C LYS A 203 10.11 2.30 -8.59
N VAL A 204 9.42 2.08 -7.49
CA VAL A 204 7.98 1.77 -7.45
C VAL A 204 7.14 2.96 -7.00
N GLU A 205 7.72 3.90 -6.26
CA GLU A 205 7.07 5.12 -5.81
C GLU A 205 8.09 6.25 -5.63
N ASP A 206 7.69 7.49 -5.94
CA ASP A 206 8.49 8.68 -5.69
C ASP A 206 7.63 9.96 -5.65
N GLY A 207 8.12 10.99 -4.98
CA GLY A 207 7.38 12.23 -4.88
C GLY A 207 7.94 13.22 -3.87
N SER A 208 7.07 14.13 -3.46
CA SER A 208 7.34 15.18 -2.49
C SER A 208 6.77 14.80 -1.13
N LEU A 209 7.57 14.96 -0.07
CA LEU A 209 7.12 14.72 1.30
C LEU A 209 5.91 15.59 1.67
N PHE A 210 5.80 16.79 1.10
CA PHE A 210 4.68 17.71 1.35
C PHE A 210 3.35 17.23 0.74
N ASP A 211 3.41 16.51 -0.38
CA ASP A 211 2.21 16.05 -1.07
C ASP A 211 1.74 14.72 -0.48
N ASP A 212 2.69 13.83 -0.18
CA ASP A 212 2.43 12.43 0.13
C ASP A 212 2.31 12.15 1.64
N TRP A 213 2.59 13.13 2.51
CA TRP A 213 2.34 13.08 3.97
C TRP A 213 1.64 14.35 4.46
N GLU A 214 1.22 14.34 5.73
CA GLU A 214 0.62 15.50 6.42
C GLU A 214 1.60 16.15 7.41
N PHE A 215 2.82 16.46 6.95
CA PHE A 215 3.82 17.15 7.78
C PHE A 215 3.32 18.51 8.25
N LEU A 216 2.79 19.30 7.31
CA LEU A 216 2.35 20.67 7.58
C LEU A 216 0.83 20.76 7.56
N LYS A 217 0.30 21.67 8.38
CA LYS A 217 -1.10 22.07 8.31
C LYS A 217 -1.43 22.64 6.92
N PRO A 218 -2.69 22.60 6.46
CA PRO A 218 -3.05 23.21 5.19
C PRO A 218 -2.78 24.71 5.25
N LYS A 219 -2.24 25.29 4.17
CA LYS A 219 -1.95 26.73 4.07
C LYS A 219 -3.22 27.59 4.21
N LYS A 220 -4.36 27.04 3.78
CA LYS A 220 -5.67 27.70 3.83
C LYS A 220 -6.70 26.83 4.54
N ILE A 221 -7.59 27.49 5.27
CA ILE A 221 -8.73 26.88 5.93
C ILE A 221 -10.01 27.65 5.58
N LYS A 222 -11.16 27.00 5.67
CA LYS A 222 -12.46 27.66 5.57
C LYS A 222 -12.60 28.69 6.70
N ASP A 223 -13.03 29.90 6.39
CA ASP A 223 -13.16 30.99 7.35
C ASP A 223 -14.22 30.66 8.43
N PRO A 224 -13.83 30.33 9.67
CA PRO A 224 -14.79 29.91 10.70
C PRO A 224 -15.79 31.02 11.08
N SER A 225 -15.54 32.28 10.69
CA SER A 225 -16.46 33.40 10.88
C SER A 225 -17.55 33.50 9.81
N LYS A 226 -17.48 32.70 8.75
CA LYS A 226 -18.44 32.69 7.64
C LYS A 226 -19.31 31.46 7.70
N SER A 227 -20.60 31.67 7.47
CA SER A 227 -21.57 30.63 7.20
C SER A 227 -22.29 30.96 5.91
N LYS A 228 -22.95 29.96 5.32
CA LYS A 228 -23.83 30.20 4.19
C LYS A 228 -24.91 31.21 4.61
N PRO A 229 -25.12 32.32 3.88
CA PRO A 229 -26.18 33.27 4.19
C PRO A 229 -27.57 32.65 4.05
N ASP A 230 -28.51 33.05 4.91
CA ASP A 230 -29.89 32.54 4.88
C ASP A 230 -30.63 32.93 3.59
N ASP A 231 -30.21 34.02 2.94
CA ASP A 231 -30.76 34.50 1.67
C ASP A 231 -30.11 33.85 0.42
N TRP A 232 -29.26 32.83 0.63
CA TRP A 232 -28.59 32.11 -0.45
C TRP A 232 -29.33 30.82 -0.79
N VAL A 233 -30.23 30.89 -1.77
CA VAL A 233 -31.02 29.72 -2.23
C VAL A 233 -30.14 28.71 -2.98
N ASP A 234 -30.43 27.42 -2.83
CA ASP A 234 -29.73 26.35 -3.55
C ASP A 234 -30.44 25.97 -4.85
N GLU A 235 -31.75 26.22 -4.92
CA GLU A 235 -32.60 25.88 -6.04
C GLU A 235 -32.36 26.84 -7.20
N ALA A 236 -31.65 26.36 -8.23
CA ALA A 236 -31.46 27.10 -9.47
C ALA A 236 -32.77 27.40 -10.21
N LYS A 237 -33.82 26.59 -9.97
CA LYS A 237 -35.14 26.74 -10.58
C LYS A 237 -36.24 26.60 -9.54
N ILE A 238 -37.26 27.42 -9.67
CA ILE A 238 -38.47 27.39 -8.84
C ILE A 238 -39.71 27.22 -9.73
N PRO A 239 -40.83 26.70 -9.19
CA PRO A 239 -42.12 26.75 -9.85
C PRO A 239 -42.47 28.18 -10.24
N ASP A 240 -42.98 28.37 -11.46
CA ASP A 240 -43.46 29.65 -11.94
C ASP A 240 -44.70 30.05 -11.13
N PRO A 241 -44.63 31.13 -10.33
CA PRO A 241 -45.75 31.56 -9.50
C PRO A 241 -46.93 32.06 -10.34
N GLU A 242 -46.71 32.43 -11.60
CA GLU A 242 -47.74 32.90 -12.52
C GLU A 242 -48.34 31.77 -13.36
N ASP A 243 -47.76 30.57 -13.32
CA ASP A 243 -48.30 29.40 -14.02
C ASP A 243 -49.42 28.77 -13.19
N ALA A 244 -50.65 29.16 -13.50
CA ALA A 244 -51.84 28.62 -12.87
C ALA A 244 -52.32 27.37 -13.62
N LYS A 245 -52.69 26.35 -12.85
CA LYS A 245 -53.35 25.15 -13.38
C LYS A 245 -54.62 25.55 -14.14
N PRO A 246 -54.79 25.14 -15.42
CA PRO A 246 -55.99 25.45 -16.18
C PRO A 246 -57.25 24.90 -15.51
N GLU A 247 -58.34 25.67 -15.56
CA GLU A 247 -59.65 25.22 -15.10
C GLU A 247 -60.08 23.97 -15.90
N GLY A 248 -60.56 22.94 -15.21
CA GLY A 248 -60.95 21.67 -15.83
C GLY A 248 -59.82 20.67 -16.09
N TYR A 249 -58.56 20.98 -15.78
CA TYR A 249 -57.43 20.07 -16.03
C TYR A 249 -57.54 18.75 -15.25
N ASP A 250 -58.00 18.80 -13.99
CA ASP A 250 -58.20 17.61 -13.15
C ASP A 250 -59.47 16.84 -13.48
N ASP A 251 -60.39 17.47 -14.20
CA ASP A 251 -61.67 16.87 -14.57
C ASP A 251 -61.54 15.96 -15.80
N ILE A 252 -60.36 15.94 -16.44
CA ILE A 252 -60.04 15.04 -17.55
C ILE A 252 -59.65 13.67 -16.96
N PRO A 253 -60.48 12.61 -17.12
CA PRO A 253 -60.17 11.30 -16.58
C PRO A 253 -59.01 10.67 -17.35
N ALA A 254 -58.19 9.86 -16.66
CA ALA A 254 -57.08 9.14 -17.27
C ALA A 254 -57.53 8.12 -18.33
N GLN A 255 -58.74 7.58 -18.17
CA GLN A 255 -59.35 6.64 -19.11
C GLN A 255 -60.76 7.09 -19.49
N ILE A 256 -61.12 6.90 -20.74
CA ILE A 256 -62.45 7.13 -21.30
C ILE A 256 -62.94 5.84 -21.97
N PRO A 257 -64.26 5.61 -22.08
CA PRO A 257 -64.75 4.48 -22.84
C PRO A 257 -64.35 4.62 -24.31
N ASP A 258 -63.94 3.51 -24.93
CA ASP A 258 -63.44 3.47 -26.31
C ASP A 258 -64.52 3.95 -27.29
N PRO A 259 -64.33 5.09 -27.97
CA PRO A 259 -65.33 5.65 -28.88
C PRO A 259 -65.47 4.83 -30.17
N ASP A 260 -64.49 3.99 -30.51
CA ASP A 260 -64.48 3.15 -31.70
C ASP A 260 -64.92 1.70 -31.38
N ALA A 261 -65.17 1.38 -30.11
CA ALA A 261 -65.72 0.10 -29.73
C ALA A 261 -67.20 0.02 -30.11
N GLU A 262 -67.53 -0.99 -30.90
CA GLU A 262 -68.92 -1.36 -31.20
C GLU A 262 -69.30 -2.60 -30.38
N LYS A 263 -70.56 -2.64 -29.96
CA LYS A 263 -71.12 -3.80 -29.30
C LYS A 263 -71.03 -5.01 -30.25
N PRO A 264 -70.43 -6.15 -29.83
CA PRO A 264 -70.35 -7.34 -30.66
C PRO A 264 -71.74 -7.84 -31.07
N ASP A 265 -71.85 -8.33 -32.32
CA ASP A 265 -73.11 -8.87 -32.86
C ASP A 265 -73.65 -10.08 -32.07
N ASP A 266 -72.78 -10.78 -31.33
CA ASP A 266 -73.10 -11.98 -30.53
C ASP A 266 -73.34 -11.66 -29.03
N TRP A 267 -73.51 -10.39 -28.67
CA TRP A 267 -73.74 -9.97 -27.28
C TRP A 267 -75.22 -9.96 -26.91
N ASP A 268 -75.61 -10.68 -25.86
CA ASP A 268 -76.99 -10.76 -25.35
C ASP A 268 -77.15 -9.95 -24.06
N ASP A 269 -77.96 -8.88 -24.08
CA ASP A 269 -78.14 -8.03 -22.89
C ASP A 269 -78.93 -8.72 -21.76
N GLU A 270 -79.73 -9.76 -22.04
CA GLU A 270 -80.47 -10.51 -21.00
C GLU A 270 -79.56 -11.49 -20.24
N ASP A 271 -78.60 -12.10 -20.94
CA ASP A 271 -77.69 -13.10 -20.37
C ASP A 271 -76.33 -12.52 -19.92
N ASP A 272 -75.75 -11.55 -20.65
CA ASP A 272 -74.43 -10.96 -20.40
C ASP A 272 -74.47 -9.58 -19.71
N GLY A 273 -75.64 -8.94 -19.66
CA GLY A 273 -75.86 -7.60 -19.09
C GLY A 273 -75.69 -6.45 -20.09
N GLU A 274 -75.96 -5.21 -19.64
CA GLU A 274 -75.83 -4.02 -20.48
C GLU A 274 -74.37 -3.85 -20.92
N TRP A 275 -74.12 -3.89 -22.23
CA TRP A 275 -72.78 -3.78 -22.78
C TRP A 275 -72.14 -2.41 -22.48
N GLU A 276 -70.96 -2.43 -21.86
CA GLU A 276 -70.15 -1.24 -21.64
C GLU A 276 -68.86 -1.31 -22.49
N PRO A 277 -68.52 -0.25 -23.26
CA PRO A 277 -67.30 -0.23 -24.04
C PRO A 277 -66.05 -0.31 -23.15
N PRO A 278 -64.95 -0.97 -23.60
CA PRO A 278 -63.72 -1.05 -22.84
C PRO A 278 -63.15 0.36 -22.59
N MET A 279 -62.54 0.57 -21.43
CA MET A 279 -61.88 1.84 -21.11
C MET A 279 -60.50 1.89 -21.79
N VAL A 280 -60.25 2.95 -22.54
CA VAL A 280 -58.97 3.26 -23.19
C VAL A 280 -58.36 4.52 -22.60
N ASP A 281 -57.04 4.64 -22.70
CA ASP A 281 -56.32 5.82 -22.20
C ASP A 281 -56.81 7.07 -22.94
N ASN A 282 -57.22 8.07 -22.16
CA ASN A 282 -57.72 9.32 -22.70
C ASN A 282 -56.58 10.12 -23.34
N PRO A 283 -56.57 10.35 -24.66
CA PRO A 283 -55.50 11.10 -25.31
C PRO A 283 -55.38 12.55 -24.83
N GLU A 284 -56.44 13.09 -24.20
CA GLU A 284 -56.45 14.44 -23.62
C GLU A 284 -55.87 14.50 -22.21
N PHE A 285 -55.71 13.35 -21.52
CA PHE A 285 -55.12 13.30 -20.18
C PHE A 285 -53.61 13.50 -20.25
N LYS A 286 -53.13 14.62 -19.69
CA LYS A 286 -51.71 15.01 -19.73
C LYS A 286 -50.93 14.65 -18.46
N GLY A 287 -51.47 13.77 -17.62
CA GLY A 287 -50.89 13.43 -16.31
C GLY A 287 -51.10 14.51 -15.27
N GLU A 288 -50.62 14.29 -14.05
CA GLU A 288 -50.72 15.28 -12.95
C GLU A 288 -50.07 16.61 -13.35
N TRP A 289 -50.82 17.70 -13.22
CA TRP A 289 -50.30 19.02 -13.53
C TRP A 289 -49.14 19.37 -12.59
N LYS A 290 -48.04 19.83 -13.19
CA LYS A 290 -46.91 20.42 -12.48
C LYS A 290 -46.65 21.80 -13.06
N PRO A 291 -46.47 22.82 -12.21
CA PRO A 291 -46.14 24.16 -12.69
C PRO A 291 -44.83 24.10 -13.48
N ARG A 292 -44.72 24.94 -14.51
CA ARG A 292 -43.47 25.14 -15.23
C ARG A 292 -42.39 25.63 -14.26
N MET A 293 -41.17 25.17 -14.45
CA MET A 293 -40.03 25.63 -13.66
C MET A 293 -39.35 26.81 -14.37
N ILE A 294 -39.21 27.93 -13.68
CA ILE A 294 -38.45 29.11 -14.14
C ILE A 294 -37.14 29.22 -13.37
N ASP A 295 -36.18 29.94 -13.94
CA ASP A 295 -34.92 30.23 -13.25
C ASP A 295 -35.21 31.07 -12.00
N ASN A 296 -34.65 30.65 -10.87
CA ASN A 296 -34.85 31.33 -9.61
C ASN A 296 -34.07 32.65 -9.60
N PRO A 297 -34.73 33.82 -9.57
CA PRO A 297 -34.04 35.11 -9.62
C PRO A 297 -33.12 35.34 -8.41
N ASP A 298 -33.36 34.65 -7.29
CA ASP A 298 -32.56 34.75 -6.08
C ASP A 298 -31.35 33.80 -6.08
N TYR A 299 -31.23 32.89 -7.06
CA TYR A 299 -30.12 31.95 -7.16
C TYR A 299 -28.84 32.64 -7.62
N LYS A 300 -27.85 32.69 -6.71
CA LYS A 300 -26.55 33.33 -6.92
C LYS A 300 -25.44 32.34 -7.32
N GLY A 301 -25.79 31.09 -7.63
CA GLY A 301 -24.85 29.99 -7.85
C GLY A 301 -24.61 29.13 -6.60
N PRO A 302 -23.82 28.05 -6.68
CA PRO A 302 -23.47 27.28 -5.50
C PRO A 302 -22.66 28.13 -4.53
N TRP A 303 -23.05 28.13 -3.25
CA TRP A 303 -22.28 28.83 -2.22
C TRP A 303 -20.90 28.18 -2.06
N VAL A 304 -19.84 28.95 -2.30
CA VAL A 304 -18.46 28.55 -2.05
C VAL A 304 -18.01 29.19 -0.75
N HIS A 305 -17.69 28.36 0.24
CA HIS A 305 -17.24 28.83 1.53
C HIS A 305 -15.91 29.58 1.40
N PRO A 306 -15.80 30.84 1.86
CA PRO A 306 -14.54 31.59 1.79
C PRO A 306 -13.41 30.87 2.53
N GLU A 307 -12.21 30.93 1.96
CA GLU A 307 -10.98 30.43 2.56
C GLU A 307 -10.11 31.60 3.05
N ILE A 308 -9.46 31.40 4.19
CA ILE A 308 -8.48 32.32 4.79
C ILE A 308 -7.16 31.58 5.01
N ASP A 309 -6.08 32.34 5.16
CA ASP A 309 -4.79 31.78 5.55
C ASP A 309 -4.90 31.14 6.93
N ASN A 310 -4.33 29.94 7.06
CA ASN A 310 -4.39 29.18 8.30
C ASN A 310 -3.40 29.78 9.33
N PRO A 311 -3.87 30.32 10.46
CA PRO A 311 -2.99 30.88 11.48
C PRO A 311 -2.11 29.83 12.17
N GLU A 312 -2.45 28.53 12.05
CA GLU A 312 -1.65 27.41 12.55
C GLU A 312 -0.68 26.84 11.50
N TYR A 313 -0.63 27.41 10.29
CA TYR A 313 0.37 27.02 9.30
C TYR A 313 1.74 27.57 9.68
N GLU A 314 2.71 26.68 9.81
CA GLU A 314 4.12 27.00 9.97
C GLU A 314 4.87 26.43 8.77
N GLU A 315 5.71 27.25 8.15
CA GLU A 315 6.62 26.80 7.09
C GLU A 315 7.79 26.05 7.72
N ASP A 316 8.11 24.89 7.15
CA ASP A 316 9.23 24.05 7.53
C ASP A 316 9.74 23.39 6.24
N ASP A 317 10.92 23.80 5.79
CA ASP A 317 11.60 23.30 4.60
C ASP A 317 12.58 22.16 4.93
N THR A 318 12.57 21.69 6.18
CA THR A 318 13.45 20.63 6.69
C THR A 318 12.69 19.37 7.09
N VAL A 319 11.47 19.16 6.56
CA VAL A 319 10.64 17.98 6.89
C VAL A 319 11.28 16.65 6.47
N TYR A 320 12.27 16.68 5.57
CA TYR A 320 13.12 15.53 5.24
C TYR A 320 14.00 15.07 6.41
N ASN A 321 14.39 15.97 7.32
CA ASN A 321 15.19 15.65 8.49
C ASN A 321 14.28 14.98 9.53
N VAL A 322 14.08 13.68 9.36
CA VAL A 322 13.23 12.84 10.20
C VAL A 322 14.05 12.04 11.21
N CYS A 323 15.34 11.86 10.95
CA CYS A 323 16.26 11.12 11.79
C CYS A 323 17.15 12.11 12.55
N HIS A 324 16.75 12.44 13.78
CA HIS A 324 17.52 13.30 14.68
C HIS A 324 18.36 12.42 15.62
N ALA A 325 19.57 12.06 15.18
CA ALA A 325 20.49 11.17 15.90
C ALA A 325 19.97 9.73 16.08
N CYS A 326 19.39 9.10 15.05
CA CYS A 326 19.04 7.68 15.14
C CYS A 326 20.27 6.85 15.50
N SER A 327 20.11 5.94 16.46
CA SER A 327 21.22 5.18 17.03
C SER A 327 21.03 3.68 16.91
N HIS A 328 19.84 3.21 16.55
CA HIS A 328 19.53 1.78 16.43
C HIS A 328 18.67 1.49 15.21
N VAL A 329 18.80 0.28 14.70
CA VAL A 329 17.82 -0.35 13.82
C VAL A 329 17.03 -1.39 14.62
N GLY A 330 15.80 -1.71 14.22
CA GLY A 330 15.08 -2.79 14.86
C GLY A 330 13.87 -3.30 14.10
N PHE A 331 13.54 -4.56 14.38
CA PHE A 331 12.34 -5.23 13.91
C PHE A 331 11.39 -5.41 15.09
N GLU A 332 10.21 -4.81 14.97
CA GLU A 332 9.10 -5.01 15.90
C GLU A 332 7.88 -5.45 15.11
N LEU A 333 7.55 -6.73 15.19
CA LEU A 333 6.64 -7.37 14.25
C LEU A 333 5.60 -8.21 14.98
N TRP A 334 4.46 -8.40 14.32
CA TRP A 334 3.52 -9.47 14.59
C TRP A 334 3.41 -10.34 13.34
N GLN A 335 3.48 -11.66 13.48
CA GLN A 335 3.24 -12.60 12.37
C GLN A 335 2.30 -13.72 12.80
N VAL A 336 1.26 -13.96 12.00
CA VAL A 336 0.37 -15.12 12.15
C VAL A 336 1.08 -16.39 11.71
N LYS A 337 1.71 -16.38 10.53
CA LYS A 337 2.59 -17.45 10.05
C LYS A 337 4.04 -17.01 10.08
N ALA A 338 4.86 -17.73 10.85
CA ALA A 338 6.28 -17.46 10.98
C ALA A 338 7.09 -18.13 9.86
N GLY A 339 8.32 -17.67 9.67
CA GLY A 339 9.23 -18.11 8.62
C GLY A 339 9.74 -16.98 7.72
N THR A 340 9.47 -15.72 8.06
CA THR A 340 10.00 -14.59 7.29
C THR A 340 11.49 -14.46 7.59
N VAL A 341 12.32 -14.41 6.56
CA VAL A 341 13.77 -14.19 6.67
C VAL A 341 14.10 -12.72 6.36
N PHE A 342 14.97 -12.11 7.16
CA PHE A 342 15.51 -10.76 6.98
C PHE A 342 17.04 -10.82 6.85
N ASP A 343 17.58 -10.07 5.89
CA ASP A 343 19.01 -10.04 5.60
C ASP A 343 19.41 -8.75 4.86
N ASP A 344 20.69 -8.61 4.48
CA ASP A 344 21.23 -7.55 3.62
C ASP A 344 20.91 -6.11 4.10
N ILE A 345 20.98 -5.88 5.41
CA ILE A 345 20.56 -4.60 6.01
C ILE A 345 21.69 -3.57 5.83
N ILE A 346 21.36 -2.39 5.31
CA ILE A 346 22.25 -1.23 5.26
C ILE A 346 21.49 0.07 5.57
N VAL A 347 22.12 0.93 6.38
CA VAL A 347 21.72 2.32 6.58
C VAL A 347 22.90 3.20 6.19
N THR A 348 22.72 4.10 5.23
CA THR A 348 23.79 4.91 4.63
C THR A 348 23.27 6.27 4.17
N ASP A 349 24.17 7.21 3.89
CA ASP A 349 23.85 8.50 3.25
C ASP A 349 24.12 8.51 1.73
N SER A 350 24.27 7.32 1.12
CA SER A 350 24.54 7.16 -0.31
C SER A 350 23.74 6.02 -0.94
N LEU A 351 22.89 6.35 -1.91
CA LEU A 351 22.19 5.35 -2.72
C LEU A 351 23.16 4.51 -3.57
N GLU A 352 24.31 5.07 -3.96
CA GLU A 352 25.33 4.32 -4.70
C GLU A 352 25.94 3.22 -3.84
N GLU A 353 26.27 3.51 -2.58
CA GLU A 353 26.79 2.53 -1.62
C GLU A 353 25.77 1.41 -1.34
N ALA A 354 24.49 1.76 -1.20
CA ALA A 354 23.42 0.77 -1.04
C ALA A 354 23.26 -0.14 -2.28
N LYS A 355 23.39 0.43 -3.48
CA LYS A 355 23.33 -0.35 -4.73
C LYS A 355 24.53 -1.27 -4.90
N GLU A 356 25.73 -0.79 -4.63
CA GLU A 356 26.94 -1.63 -4.66
C GLU A 356 26.81 -2.80 -3.67
N PHE A 357 26.31 -2.54 -2.45
CA PHE A 357 26.05 -3.61 -1.50
C PHE A 357 24.99 -4.60 -1.99
N ALA A 358 23.89 -4.13 -2.57
CA ALA A 358 22.86 -4.99 -3.15
C ALA A 358 23.39 -5.88 -4.29
N ASP A 359 24.24 -5.33 -5.15
CA ASP A 359 24.86 -6.04 -6.27
C ASP A 359 25.78 -7.16 -5.77
N GLU A 360 26.53 -6.91 -4.70
CA GLU A 360 27.44 -7.88 -4.07
C GLU A 360 26.71 -8.97 -3.28
N THR A 361 25.53 -8.69 -2.74
CA THR A 361 24.80 -9.63 -1.88
C THR A 361 23.51 -10.14 -2.52
N PHE A 362 22.44 -9.34 -2.48
CA PHE A 362 21.09 -9.72 -2.91
C PHE A 362 21.03 -10.16 -4.38
N PHE A 363 21.54 -9.35 -5.31
CA PHE A 363 21.45 -9.68 -6.73
C PHE A 363 22.41 -10.79 -7.14
N ALA A 364 23.51 -10.98 -6.41
CA ALA A 364 24.44 -12.09 -6.66
C ALA A 364 23.80 -13.46 -6.40
N LYS A 365 22.89 -13.55 -5.41
CA LYS A 365 22.26 -14.81 -4.97
C LYS A 365 20.86 -15.08 -5.55
N GLN A 366 20.16 -14.04 -6.03
CA GLN A 366 18.77 -14.13 -6.48
C GLN A 366 18.51 -15.23 -7.53
N ALA A 367 19.41 -15.40 -8.50
CA ALA A 367 19.24 -16.40 -9.56
C ALA A 367 19.33 -17.85 -9.02
N GLY A 368 20.25 -18.11 -8.10
CA GLY A 368 20.42 -19.42 -7.46
C GLY A 368 19.23 -19.76 -6.57
N GLU A 369 18.75 -18.78 -5.80
CA GLU A 369 17.53 -18.95 -4.98
C GLU A 369 16.34 -19.35 -5.85
N LYS A 370 16.14 -18.63 -6.96
CA LYS A 370 15.04 -18.91 -7.89
C LYS A 370 15.13 -20.30 -8.50
N GLU A 371 16.32 -20.74 -8.91
CA GLU A 371 16.53 -22.09 -9.45
C GLU A 371 16.16 -23.17 -8.43
N MET A 372 16.63 -23.01 -7.18
CA MET A 372 16.32 -23.95 -6.09
C MET A 372 14.83 -23.96 -5.76
N TYR A 373 14.18 -22.79 -5.72
CA TYR A 373 12.74 -22.66 -5.51
C TYR A 373 11.93 -23.34 -6.63
N ASP A 374 12.25 -23.05 -7.90
CA ASP A 374 11.54 -23.61 -9.05
C ASP A 374 11.68 -25.15 -9.07
N ALA A 375 12.85 -25.69 -8.70
CA ALA A 375 13.08 -27.12 -8.55
C ALA A 375 12.25 -27.74 -7.41
N ALA A 376 12.17 -27.07 -6.26
CA ALA A 376 11.39 -27.51 -5.11
C ALA A 376 9.87 -27.51 -5.42
N GLU A 377 9.36 -26.47 -6.08
CA GLU A 377 7.96 -26.40 -6.51
C GLU A 377 7.65 -27.46 -7.57
N ALA A 378 8.53 -27.69 -8.55
CA ALA A 378 8.35 -28.75 -9.54
C ALA A 378 8.28 -30.14 -8.89
N ALA A 379 9.15 -30.42 -7.92
CA ALA A 379 9.11 -31.66 -7.15
C ALA A 379 7.81 -31.80 -6.32
N ARG A 380 7.33 -30.70 -5.72
CA ARG A 380 6.05 -30.70 -4.98
C ARG A 380 4.88 -31.00 -5.91
N GLN A 381 4.82 -30.33 -7.06
CA GLN A 381 3.74 -30.52 -8.04
C GLN A 381 3.71 -31.95 -8.60
N GLU A 382 4.87 -32.56 -8.85
CA GLU A 382 4.90 -33.96 -9.32
C GLU A 382 4.39 -34.91 -8.24
N LYS A 383 4.82 -34.74 -6.98
CA LYS A 383 4.31 -35.52 -5.85
C LYS A 383 2.80 -35.37 -5.68
N GLU A 384 2.27 -34.15 -5.77
CA GLU A 384 0.82 -33.88 -5.70
C GLU A 384 0.06 -34.59 -6.82
N ARG A 385 0.60 -34.62 -8.05
CA ARG A 385 0.02 -35.34 -9.19
C ARG A 385 0.03 -36.85 -8.99
N GLU A 386 1.11 -37.41 -8.46
CA GLU A 386 1.19 -38.84 -8.14
C GLU A 386 0.17 -39.23 -7.06
N GLU A 387 0.05 -38.43 -6.00
CA GLU A 387 -0.95 -38.64 -4.95
C GLU A 387 -2.39 -38.50 -5.48
N GLN A 388 -2.64 -37.54 -6.38
CA GLN A 388 -3.95 -37.39 -7.02
C GLN A 388 -4.29 -38.61 -7.89
N LYS A 389 -3.37 -39.09 -8.72
CA LYS A 389 -3.57 -40.32 -9.51
C LYS A 389 -3.89 -41.51 -8.62
N LYS A 390 -3.16 -41.67 -7.51
CA LYS A 390 -3.42 -42.73 -6.54
C LYS A 390 -4.82 -42.61 -5.90
N ARG A 391 -5.24 -41.40 -5.52
CA ARG A 391 -6.60 -41.13 -5.01
C ARG A 391 -7.68 -41.46 -6.04
N GLU A 392 -7.47 -41.11 -7.31
CA GLU A 392 -8.38 -41.42 -8.41
C GLU A 392 -8.46 -42.93 -8.72
N GLU A 393 -7.34 -43.64 -8.65
CA GLU A 393 -7.30 -45.10 -8.80
C GLU A 393 -8.01 -45.82 -7.64
N GLU A 394 -7.77 -45.37 -6.40
CA GLU A 394 -8.47 -45.88 -5.21
C GLU A 394 -9.98 -45.60 -5.27
N GLN A 395 -10.39 -44.42 -5.75
CA GLN A 395 -11.80 -44.10 -5.93
C GLN A 395 -12.46 -44.99 -6.99
N LYS A 396 -11.84 -45.15 -8.17
CA LYS A 396 -12.34 -46.05 -9.23
C LYS A 396 -12.44 -47.49 -8.76
N ALA A 397 -11.49 -47.96 -7.96
CA ALA A 397 -11.53 -49.30 -7.39
C ALA A 397 -12.71 -49.47 -6.40
N ARG A 398 -13.02 -48.44 -5.60
CA ARG A 398 -14.21 -48.45 -4.72
C ARG A 398 -15.51 -48.42 -5.50
N GLU A 399 -15.64 -47.53 -6.48
CA GLU A 399 -16.82 -47.45 -7.34
C GLU A 399 -17.07 -48.76 -8.09
N LYS A 400 -16.00 -49.43 -8.55
CA LYS A 400 -16.13 -50.75 -9.18
C LYS A 400 -16.58 -51.84 -8.21
N ALA A 401 -16.07 -51.84 -6.98
CA ALA A 401 -16.49 -52.80 -5.96
C ALA A 401 -17.95 -52.58 -5.54
N GLU A 402 -18.40 -51.33 -5.40
CA GLU A 402 -19.80 -51.01 -5.11
C GLU A 402 -20.75 -51.45 -6.24
N LEU A 403 -20.35 -51.28 -7.51
CA LEU A 403 -21.12 -51.79 -8.65
C LEU A 403 -21.16 -53.32 -8.70
N GLU A 404 -20.06 -54.00 -8.36
CA GLU A 404 -20.02 -55.46 -8.29
C GLU A 404 -20.91 -55.98 -7.15
N ASP A 405 -20.92 -55.32 -5.99
CA ASP A 405 -21.80 -55.66 -4.86
C ASP A 405 -23.29 -55.41 -5.21
N GLU A 406 -23.63 -54.32 -5.91
CA GLU A 406 -25.01 -54.05 -6.38
C GLU A 406 -25.47 -55.08 -7.43
N GLU A 407 -24.61 -55.48 -8.36
CA GLU A 407 -24.93 -56.53 -9.35
C GLU A 407 -25.12 -57.91 -8.69
N GLU A 408 -24.36 -58.25 -7.64
CA GLU A 408 -24.57 -59.49 -6.87
C GLU A 408 -25.88 -59.47 -6.08
N GLU A 409 -26.28 -58.34 -5.48
CA GLU A 409 -27.58 -58.22 -4.79
C GLU A 409 -28.77 -58.35 -5.76
N ASP A 410 -28.68 -57.79 -6.97
CA ASP A 410 -29.72 -57.88 -8.01
C ASP A 410 -29.87 -59.30 -8.61
N GLU A 411 -28.83 -60.15 -8.57
CA GLU A 411 -28.90 -61.56 -9.02
C GLU A 411 -29.48 -62.52 -7.96
N GLU A 412 -29.52 -62.14 -6.68
CA GLU A 412 -30.06 -62.96 -5.58
C GLU A 412 -31.57 -62.73 -5.29
N GLU A 413 -32.19 -61.66 -5.81
CA GLU A 413 -33.66 -61.43 -5.80
C GLU A 413 -34.40 -62.12 -6.97
#